data_AF-A0A5J5B153-F1
#
_entry.id   AF-A0A5J5B153-F1
#
_cell.length_a   1.000
_cell.length_b   1.000
_cell.length_c   1.000
_cell.angle_alpha   90.00
_cell.angle_beta   90.00
_cell.angle_gamma   90.00
#
_symmetry.space_group_name_H-M   'P 1'
#
loop_
_entity.id
_entity.type
_entity.pdbx_description
1 polymer ?
#
loop_
_entity_poly.entity_id
_entity_poly.type
_entity_poly.pdbx_seq_one_letter_code
_entity_poly.pdbx_strand_id
1 'polypeptide(L)'
;MGIQVRGHNILWEDPSFQPEWVKTLSPAELSSAATKRLTSIVRRYARQLIAWDVVNENLHFSFFESKLGQNASAAFYRLAHQLDPATTLFLNDYNTIEDMRDPASTPAAYLRKIRQIQSTGFNGLLGIGLEAHFKSPPNLPYIRASIDQLAAARLPIWLTELDVSWSPQQASYLEQILREAHAHPAVNGIVIWAAWKPEGCYQMCLTDNNFRNLPTGDVVDKLMREWKQDGSIGTTDTEGIFETSLFHGDYELTITHSGVTNSSSAQSLKVASRDKSQQTLHVKVSS
;
A
#
# COMPACT_ATOMS: atom_id res chain seq x y z
N MET A 1 -2.84 19.10 -5.55
CA MET A 1 -3.25 17.67 -5.55
C MET A 1 -3.97 17.40 -4.24
N GLY A 2 -5.08 16.64 -4.28
CA GLY A 2 -5.83 16.26 -3.07
C GLY A 2 -5.19 15.07 -2.35
N ILE A 3 -5.62 14.81 -1.11
CA ILE A 3 -5.22 13.63 -0.34
C ILE A 3 -5.79 12.39 -1.05
N GLN A 4 -4.92 11.44 -1.39
CA GLN A 4 -5.35 10.15 -1.94
C GLN A 4 -5.93 9.27 -0.83
N VAL A 5 -7.00 8.53 -1.16
CA VAL A 5 -7.73 7.73 -0.17
C VAL A 5 -7.74 6.27 -0.60
N ARG A 6 -7.40 5.38 0.33
CA ARG A 6 -7.62 3.94 0.23
C ARG A 6 -8.89 3.58 0.97
N GLY A 7 -9.78 2.84 0.34
CA GLY A 7 -11.02 2.38 0.96
C GLY A 7 -10.77 1.14 1.81
N HIS A 8 -10.95 1.26 3.12
CA HIS A 8 -10.81 0.16 4.07
C HIS A 8 -12.09 0.06 4.93
N ASN A 9 -12.83 -1.03 4.91
CA ASN A 9 -12.82 -2.15 3.95
C ASN A 9 -14.24 -2.42 3.44
N ILE A 10 -14.36 -3.19 2.35
CA ILE A 10 -15.68 -3.57 1.82
C ILE A 10 -16.29 -4.67 2.70
N LEU A 11 -15.61 -5.81 2.87
CA LEU A 11 -16.07 -6.93 3.69
C LEU A 11 -14.94 -7.38 4.61
N TRP A 12 -15.28 -7.77 5.84
CA TRP A 12 -14.31 -8.29 6.82
C TRP A 12 -14.67 -9.73 7.17
N GLU A 13 -13.73 -10.66 7.15
CA GLU A 13 -14.01 -12.05 7.44
C GLU A 13 -14.09 -12.39 8.93
N ASP A 14 -13.55 -11.57 9.83
CA ASP A 14 -13.64 -11.83 11.28
C ASP A 14 -15.11 -11.65 11.77
N PRO A 15 -15.73 -12.71 12.32
CA PRO A 15 -17.09 -12.65 12.86
C PRO A 15 -17.27 -11.59 13.97
N SER A 16 -16.21 -11.23 14.68
CA SER A 16 -16.23 -10.26 15.78
C SER A 16 -16.62 -8.85 15.30
N PHE A 17 -16.29 -8.51 14.05
CA PHE A 17 -16.60 -7.21 13.45
C PHE A 17 -17.87 -7.20 12.58
N GLN A 18 -18.58 -8.33 12.50
CA GLN A 18 -19.87 -8.38 11.82
C GLN A 18 -20.98 -7.80 12.70
N PRO A 19 -21.92 -6.99 12.15
CA PRO A 19 -23.13 -6.60 12.87
C PRO A 19 -23.96 -7.84 13.25
N GLU A 20 -24.59 -7.83 14.43
CA GLU A 20 -25.33 -8.99 14.95
C GLU A 20 -26.40 -9.51 13.98
N TRP A 21 -27.13 -8.61 13.31
CA TRP A 21 -28.16 -8.99 12.34
C TRP A 21 -27.59 -9.71 11.10
N VAL A 22 -26.32 -9.50 10.75
CA VAL A 22 -25.65 -10.19 9.63
C VAL A 22 -25.31 -11.63 10.01
N LYS A 23 -24.97 -11.86 11.29
CA LYS A 23 -24.56 -13.19 11.80
C LYS A 23 -25.68 -14.22 11.67
N THR A 24 -26.94 -13.78 11.79
CA THR A 24 -28.14 -14.61 11.80
C THR A 24 -28.78 -14.85 10.42
N LEU A 25 -28.27 -14.24 9.35
CA LEU A 25 -28.84 -14.37 8.02
C LEU A 25 -28.68 -15.79 7.46
N SER A 26 -29.69 -16.25 6.71
CA SER A 26 -29.53 -17.43 5.86
C SER A 26 -28.50 -17.18 4.76
N PRO A 27 -27.91 -18.22 4.13
CA PRO A 27 -26.95 -18.03 3.04
C PRO A 27 -27.47 -17.14 1.89
N ALA A 28 -28.75 -17.27 1.52
CA ALA A 28 -29.35 -16.44 0.46
C ALA A 28 -29.46 -14.96 0.86
N GLU A 29 -29.91 -14.69 2.09
CA GLU A 29 -30.00 -13.33 2.62
C GLU A 29 -28.62 -12.70 2.83
N LEU A 30 -27.64 -13.49 3.30
CA LEU A 30 -26.26 -13.05 3.47
C LEU A 30 -25.62 -12.69 2.13
N SER A 31 -25.80 -13.53 1.11
CA SER A 31 -25.34 -13.26 -0.25
C SER A 31 -25.93 -11.96 -0.80
N SER A 32 -27.25 -11.75 -0.62
CA SER A 32 -27.94 -10.52 -1.00
C SER A 32 -27.40 -9.30 -0.24
N ALA A 33 -27.22 -9.41 1.08
CA ALA A 33 -26.72 -8.33 1.93
C ALA A 33 -25.27 -7.93 1.56
N ALA A 34 -24.39 -8.90 1.38
CA ALA A 34 -23.01 -8.68 0.95
C ALA A 34 -22.95 -8.03 -0.43
N THR A 35 -23.71 -8.54 -1.40
CA THR A 35 -23.81 -7.98 -2.75
C THR A 35 -24.33 -6.54 -2.73
N LYS A 36 -25.36 -6.25 -1.92
CA LYS A 36 -25.92 -4.91 -1.77
C LYS A 36 -24.91 -3.95 -1.16
N ARG A 37 -24.20 -4.35 -0.09
CA ARG A 37 -23.14 -3.54 0.53
C ARG A 37 -22.07 -3.20 -0.49
N LEU A 38 -21.47 -4.21 -1.12
CA LEU A 38 -20.42 -4.07 -2.12
C LEU A 38 -20.87 -3.15 -3.27
N THR A 39 -22.06 -3.41 -3.84
CA THR A 39 -22.62 -2.59 -4.92
C THR A 39 -22.79 -1.13 -4.52
N SER A 40 -23.31 -0.87 -3.32
CA SER A 40 -23.58 0.50 -2.86
C SER A 40 -22.31 1.31 -2.62
N ILE A 41 -21.30 0.72 -1.98
CA ILE A 41 -20.10 1.45 -1.57
C ILE A 41 -19.11 1.60 -2.73
N VAL A 42 -18.91 0.56 -3.55
CA VAL A 42 -17.99 0.64 -4.68
C VAL A 42 -18.50 1.63 -5.72
N ARG A 43 -19.79 1.62 -6.06
CA ARG A 43 -20.36 2.63 -6.98
C ARG A 43 -20.25 4.05 -6.46
N ARG A 44 -20.46 4.25 -5.15
CA ARG A 44 -20.44 5.58 -4.54
C ARG A 44 -19.07 6.25 -4.64
N TYR A 45 -18.00 5.48 -4.49
CA TYR A 45 -16.63 5.98 -4.47
C TYR A 45 -15.81 5.56 -5.70
N ALA A 46 -16.46 5.05 -6.74
CA ALA A 46 -15.78 4.63 -7.96
C ALA A 46 -14.92 5.75 -8.51
N ARG A 47 -13.67 5.45 -8.86
CA ARG A 47 -12.66 6.40 -9.37
C ARG A 47 -12.27 7.54 -8.42
N GLN A 48 -12.71 7.52 -7.16
CA GLN A 48 -12.31 8.51 -6.14
C GLN A 48 -11.22 7.96 -5.21
N LEU A 49 -10.96 6.66 -5.26
CA LEU A 49 -10.02 5.96 -4.39
C LEU A 49 -8.86 5.41 -5.22
N ILE A 50 -7.69 5.32 -4.59
CA ILE A 50 -6.51 4.74 -5.23
C ILE A 50 -6.42 3.22 -5.04
N ALA A 51 -7.13 2.70 -4.05
CA ALA A 51 -7.14 1.28 -3.69
C ALA A 51 -8.38 0.93 -2.86
N TRP A 52 -8.77 -0.35 -2.88
CA TRP A 52 -9.80 -0.93 -2.01
C TRP A 52 -9.28 -2.17 -1.32
N ASP A 53 -9.51 -2.29 -0.01
CA ASP A 53 -9.49 -3.57 0.69
C ASP A 53 -10.84 -4.24 0.52
N VAL A 54 -10.89 -5.23 -0.38
CA VAL A 54 -12.18 -5.85 -0.74
C VAL A 54 -12.62 -6.83 0.33
N VAL A 55 -11.72 -7.74 0.74
CA VAL A 55 -11.97 -8.70 1.81
C VAL A 55 -10.79 -8.64 2.76
N ASN A 56 -11.03 -8.19 4.00
CA ASN A 56 -10.02 -8.07 5.05
C ASN A 56 -9.91 -9.38 5.85
N GLU A 57 -8.68 -9.76 6.22
CA GLU A 57 -8.33 -10.91 7.07
C GLU A 57 -8.86 -12.26 6.57
N ASN A 58 -8.84 -12.45 5.24
CA ASN A 58 -9.36 -13.66 4.59
C ASN A 58 -8.37 -14.85 4.64
N LEU A 59 -7.21 -14.70 5.28
CA LEU A 59 -6.32 -15.81 5.62
C LEU A 59 -6.64 -16.39 6.99
N HIS A 60 -7.02 -15.56 7.96
CA HIS A 60 -7.35 -15.99 9.33
C HIS A 60 -8.81 -16.38 9.49
N PHE A 61 -9.71 -15.72 8.77
CA PHE A 61 -11.15 -15.90 8.92
C PHE A 61 -11.85 -16.22 7.60
N SER A 62 -13.07 -16.74 7.74
CA SER A 62 -13.90 -17.23 6.62
C SER A 62 -15.40 -17.06 6.88
N PHE A 63 -15.84 -16.01 7.57
CA PHE A 63 -17.27 -15.76 7.83
C PHE A 63 -18.14 -15.85 6.57
N PHE A 64 -17.74 -15.25 5.44
CA PHE A 64 -18.52 -15.33 4.21
C PHE A 64 -18.27 -16.66 3.48
N GLU A 65 -17.02 -17.08 3.33
CA GLU A 65 -16.68 -18.32 2.61
C GLU A 65 -17.26 -19.59 3.27
N SER A 66 -17.34 -19.64 4.60
CA SER A 66 -17.92 -20.77 5.34
C SER A 66 -19.44 -20.92 5.14
N LYS A 67 -20.13 -19.82 4.81
CA LYS A 67 -21.60 -19.78 4.65
C LYS A 67 -22.04 -19.78 3.18
N LEU A 68 -21.25 -19.15 2.32
CA LEU A 68 -21.55 -18.94 0.90
C LEU A 68 -20.72 -19.84 -0.04
N GLY A 69 -19.76 -20.57 0.52
CA GLY A 69 -18.84 -21.44 -0.21
C GLY A 69 -17.47 -20.80 -0.42
N GLN A 70 -16.44 -21.64 -0.58
CA GLN A 70 -15.04 -21.22 -0.62
C GLN A 70 -14.73 -20.14 -1.67
N ASN A 71 -15.47 -20.07 -2.77
CA ASN A 71 -15.24 -19.09 -3.84
C ASN A 71 -16.02 -17.77 -3.67
N ALA A 72 -16.66 -17.55 -2.51
CA ALA A 72 -17.42 -16.33 -2.24
C ALA A 72 -16.55 -15.07 -2.37
N SER A 73 -15.36 -15.07 -1.76
CA SER A 73 -14.42 -13.95 -1.86
C SER A 73 -14.05 -13.64 -3.30
N ALA A 74 -13.70 -14.65 -4.09
CA ALA A 74 -13.38 -14.47 -5.51
C ALA A 74 -14.54 -13.83 -6.30
N ALA A 75 -15.79 -14.19 -5.98
CA ALA A 75 -16.97 -13.55 -6.56
C ALA A 75 -17.10 -12.07 -6.14
N PHE A 76 -16.75 -11.72 -4.90
CA PHE A 76 -16.73 -10.33 -4.43
C PHE A 76 -15.67 -9.49 -5.14
N TYR A 77 -14.44 -9.98 -5.31
CA TYR A 77 -13.41 -9.29 -6.10
C TYR A 77 -13.88 -9.03 -7.53
N ARG A 78 -14.47 -10.04 -8.19
CA ARG A 78 -15.01 -9.88 -9.54
C ARG A 78 -16.10 -8.81 -9.61
N LEU A 79 -17.02 -8.79 -8.65
CA LEU A 79 -18.08 -7.77 -8.62
C LEU A 79 -17.49 -6.38 -8.36
N ALA A 80 -16.54 -6.25 -7.44
CA ALA A 80 -15.87 -4.97 -7.17
C ALA A 80 -15.17 -4.43 -8.43
N HIS A 81 -14.45 -5.29 -9.15
CA HIS A 81 -13.79 -4.93 -10.40
C HIS A 81 -14.78 -4.54 -11.51
N GLN A 82 -15.93 -5.22 -11.62
CA GLN A 82 -16.98 -4.84 -12.58
C GLN A 82 -17.58 -3.46 -12.29
N LEU A 83 -17.63 -3.06 -11.02
CA LEU A 83 -18.20 -1.79 -10.59
C LEU A 83 -17.20 -0.64 -10.65
N ASP A 84 -15.92 -0.91 -10.41
CA ASP A 84 -14.83 0.06 -10.54
C ASP A 84 -13.56 -0.61 -11.08
N PRO A 85 -13.42 -0.74 -12.41
CA PRO A 85 -12.31 -1.48 -13.02
C PRO A 85 -10.95 -0.76 -12.94
N ALA A 86 -10.95 0.53 -12.59
CA ALA A 86 -9.75 1.35 -12.56
C ALA A 86 -9.01 1.30 -11.20
N THR A 87 -9.68 0.87 -10.13
CA THR A 87 -9.12 0.87 -8.78
C THR A 87 -8.46 -0.47 -8.46
N THR A 88 -7.27 -0.43 -7.88
CA THR A 88 -6.55 -1.65 -7.45
C THR A 88 -7.25 -2.28 -6.26
N LEU A 89 -7.49 -3.59 -6.33
CA LEU A 89 -8.19 -4.36 -5.30
C LEU A 89 -7.18 -5.16 -4.47
N PHE A 90 -7.09 -4.87 -3.18
CA PHE A 90 -6.17 -5.49 -2.25
C PHE A 90 -6.86 -6.62 -1.47
N LEU A 91 -6.14 -7.73 -1.34
CA LEU A 91 -6.28 -8.63 -0.19
C LEU A 91 -5.43 -8.01 0.92
N ASN A 92 -5.99 -7.81 2.12
CA ASN A 92 -5.31 -7.16 3.25
C ASN A 92 -5.37 -8.08 4.46
N ASP A 93 -4.22 -8.30 5.11
CA ASP A 93 -4.11 -9.28 6.18
C ASP A 93 -2.92 -9.03 7.13
N TYR A 94 -3.01 -9.51 8.37
CA TYR A 94 -2.01 -9.33 9.42
C TYR A 94 -1.09 -10.54 9.65
N ASN A 95 -0.04 -10.35 10.45
CA ASN A 95 0.97 -11.38 10.76
C ASN A 95 1.67 -12.00 9.52
N THR A 96 1.58 -11.34 8.38
CA THR A 96 2.16 -11.77 7.10
C THR A 96 3.69 -11.60 7.07
N ILE A 97 4.20 -10.58 7.78
CA ILE A 97 5.62 -10.23 7.92
C ILE A 97 6.02 -10.00 9.40
N GLU A 98 5.04 -9.97 10.30
CA GLU A 98 5.20 -9.59 11.70
C GLU A 98 5.55 -10.79 12.59
N ASP A 99 4.95 -11.95 12.34
CA ASP A 99 5.11 -13.14 13.18
C ASP A 99 5.22 -14.44 12.36
N MET A 100 6.44 -14.96 12.25
CA MET A 100 6.73 -16.22 11.54
C MET A 100 6.06 -17.47 12.14
N ARG A 101 5.49 -17.37 13.34
CA ARG A 101 4.83 -18.47 14.02
C ARG A 101 3.36 -18.59 13.65
N ASP A 102 2.78 -17.60 12.97
CA ASP A 102 1.39 -17.64 12.52
C ASP A 102 1.27 -18.53 11.26
N PRO A 103 0.62 -19.70 11.36
CA PRO A 103 0.50 -20.59 10.22
C PRO A 103 -0.56 -20.14 9.20
N ALA A 104 -1.47 -19.23 9.57
CA ALA A 104 -2.58 -18.82 8.73
C ALA A 104 -2.11 -17.91 7.58
N SER A 105 -1.22 -16.97 7.87
CA SER A 105 -0.80 -15.91 6.93
C SER A 105 0.61 -16.08 6.36
N THR A 106 1.14 -17.30 6.34
CA THR A 106 2.41 -17.59 5.63
C THR A 106 2.38 -17.07 4.18
N PRO A 107 3.52 -16.64 3.60
CA PRO A 107 3.57 -16.20 2.21
C PRO A 107 2.95 -17.21 1.22
N ALA A 108 3.14 -18.50 1.47
CA ALA A 108 2.54 -19.56 0.67
C ALA A 108 1.01 -19.60 0.78
N ALA A 109 0.44 -19.39 1.98
CA ALA A 109 -1.00 -19.29 2.19
C ALA A 109 -1.59 -18.06 1.49
N TYR A 110 -0.93 -16.91 1.62
CA TYR A 110 -1.30 -15.68 0.95
C TYR A 110 -1.36 -15.86 -0.57
N LEU A 111 -0.28 -16.40 -1.18
CA LEU A 111 -0.21 -16.66 -2.61
C LEU A 111 -1.26 -17.67 -3.08
N ARG A 112 -1.61 -18.67 -2.26
CA ARG A 112 -2.73 -19.58 -2.58
C ARG A 112 -4.06 -18.83 -2.64
N LYS A 113 -4.34 -17.92 -1.70
CA LYS A 113 -5.57 -17.12 -1.71
C LYS A 113 -5.62 -16.17 -2.91
N ILE A 114 -4.51 -15.53 -3.27
CA ILE A 114 -4.42 -14.73 -4.51
C ILE A 114 -4.74 -15.56 -5.76
N ARG A 115 -4.15 -16.76 -5.88
CA ARG A 115 -4.45 -17.68 -7.00
C ARG A 115 -5.90 -18.12 -7.00
N GLN A 116 -6.51 -18.31 -5.83
CA GLN A 116 -7.94 -18.65 -5.70
C GLN A 116 -8.83 -17.51 -6.22
N ILE A 117 -8.49 -16.25 -5.92
CA ILE A 117 -9.22 -15.09 -6.46
C ILE A 117 -9.10 -15.09 -8.00
N GLN A 118 -7.88 -15.27 -8.52
CA GLN A 118 -7.59 -15.29 -9.95
C GLN A 118 -8.24 -16.47 -10.70
N SER A 119 -8.36 -17.66 -10.07
CA SER A 119 -8.84 -18.89 -10.73
C SER A 119 -10.30 -18.82 -11.20
N THR A 120 -11.08 -17.87 -10.68
CA THR A 120 -12.47 -17.64 -11.09
C THR A 120 -12.62 -16.73 -12.32
N GLY A 121 -11.51 -16.47 -13.03
CA GLY A 121 -11.46 -15.60 -14.20
C GLY A 121 -11.25 -14.12 -13.87
N PHE A 122 -10.79 -13.82 -12.65
CA PHE A 122 -10.45 -12.45 -12.28
C PHE A 122 -9.16 -12.01 -12.98
N ASN A 123 -9.24 -10.91 -13.74
CA ASN A 123 -8.14 -10.34 -14.52
C ASN A 123 -7.92 -8.83 -14.27
N GLY A 124 -8.50 -8.30 -13.20
CA GLY A 124 -8.34 -6.91 -12.79
C GLY A 124 -7.01 -6.61 -12.10
N LEU A 125 -6.86 -5.38 -11.61
CA LEU A 125 -5.71 -4.95 -10.82
C LEU A 125 -5.83 -5.51 -9.39
N LEU A 126 -4.90 -6.38 -8.98
CA LEU A 126 -4.79 -6.87 -7.61
C LEU A 126 -3.58 -6.29 -6.90
N GLY A 127 -3.67 -6.15 -5.57
CA GLY A 127 -2.58 -5.80 -4.69
C GLY A 127 -2.48 -6.73 -3.47
N ILE A 128 -1.32 -6.71 -2.85
CA ILE A 128 -1.02 -7.42 -1.60
C ILE A 128 -0.93 -6.37 -0.50
N GLY A 129 -1.78 -6.48 0.52
CA GLY A 129 -1.83 -5.60 1.68
C GLY A 129 -1.35 -6.33 2.92
N LEU A 130 -0.26 -5.83 3.49
CA LEU A 130 0.35 -6.35 4.71
C LEU A 130 0.02 -5.35 5.82
N GLU A 131 -0.84 -5.72 6.77
CA GLU A 131 -1.26 -4.78 7.84
C GLU A 131 -0.06 -4.24 8.60
N ALA A 132 0.94 -5.09 8.89
CA ALA A 132 2.20 -4.67 9.50
C ALA A 132 2.04 -4.15 10.94
N HIS A 133 1.18 -4.83 11.73
CA HIS A 133 0.99 -4.58 13.16
C HIS A 133 2.07 -5.28 14.01
N PHE A 134 3.22 -4.63 14.22
CA PHE A 134 4.35 -5.26 14.93
C PHE A 134 4.19 -5.21 16.45
N LYS A 135 3.84 -6.37 17.03
CA LYS A 135 3.71 -6.56 18.50
C LYS A 135 5.00 -7.00 19.20
N SER A 136 6.01 -7.41 18.43
CA SER A 136 7.29 -7.92 18.92
C SER A 136 8.44 -7.25 18.16
N PRO A 137 9.70 -7.34 18.66
CA PRO A 137 10.87 -6.86 17.92
C PRO A 137 10.88 -7.41 16.48
N PRO A 138 11.13 -6.57 15.46
CA PRO A 138 11.05 -6.99 14.06
C PRO A 138 12.14 -8.01 13.74
N ASN A 139 11.76 -9.09 13.08
CA ASN A 139 12.69 -10.06 12.51
C ASN A 139 12.98 -9.65 11.06
N LEU A 140 14.00 -8.80 10.85
CA LEU A 140 14.34 -8.27 9.52
C LEU A 140 14.58 -9.36 8.46
N PRO A 141 15.32 -10.45 8.73
CA PRO A 141 15.44 -11.56 7.78
C PRO A 141 14.09 -12.17 7.38
N TYR A 142 13.16 -12.31 8.32
CA TYR A 142 11.83 -12.84 8.03
C TYR A 142 10.99 -11.86 7.20
N ILE A 143 10.98 -10.57 7.55
CA ILE A 143 10.29 -9.53 6.77
C ILE A 143 10.77 -9.58 5.31
N ARG A 144 12.10 -9.57 5.09
CA ARG A 144 12.69 -9.65 3.75
C ARG A 144 12.25 -10.89 3.00
N ALA A 145 12.43 -12.07 3.60
CA ALA A 145 12.13 -13.34 2.97
C ALA A 145 10.62 -13.52 2.67
N SER A 146 9.75 -12.95 3.49
CA SER A 146 8.29 -12.96 3.24
C SER A 146 7.94 -12.05 2.07
N ILE A 147 8.46 -10.82 2.02
CA ILE A 147 8.22 -9.89 0.92
C ILE A 147 8.80 -10.43 -0.40
N ASP A 148 10.00 -11.02 -0.37
CA ASP A 148 10.63 -11.67 -1.54
C ASP A 148 9.71 -12.77 -2.14
N GLN A 149 9.13 -13.61 -1.27
CA GLN A 149 8.21 -14.66 -1.71
C GLN A 149 6.90 -14.08 -2.27
N LEU A 150 6.32 -13.08 -1.62
CA LEU A 150 5.10 -12.42 -2.07
C LEU A 150 5.30 -11.70 -3.40
N ALA A 151 6.48 -11.12 -3.63
CA ALA A 151 6.85 -10.44 -4.87
C ALA A 151 6.83 -11.38 -6.09
N ALA A 152 6.91 -12.70 -5.90
CA ALA A 152 6.75 -13.68 -6.98
C ALA A 152 5.37 -13.61 -7.65
N ALA A 153 4.35 -13.05 -6.98
CA ALA A 153 3.04 -12.78 -7.57
C ALA A 153 3.05 -11.67 -8.64
N ARG A 154 4.10 -10.83 -8.67
CA ARG A 154 4.19 -9.63 -9.52
C ARG A 154 3.01 -8.68 -9.32
N LEU A 155 2.53 -8.58 -8.10
CA LEU A 155 1.50 -7.63 -7.67
C LEU A 155 2.15 -6.54 -6.80
N PRO A 156 1.63 -5.31 -6.79
CA PRO A 156 2.09 -4.28 -5.88
C PRO A 156 1.88 -4.71 -4.43
N ILE A 157 2.91 -4.55 -3.60
CA ILE A 157 2.85 -4.82 -2.15
C ILE A 157 2.77 -3.50 -1.40
N TRP A 158 1.84 -3.40 -0.47
CA TRP A 158 1.71 -2.25 0.43
C TRP A 158 1.82 -2.72 1.88
N LEU A 159 2.54 -1.97 2.70
CA LEU A 159 2.32 -1.98 4.15
C LEU A 159 1.19 -1.01 4.44
N THR A 160 0.14 -1.46 5.12
CA THR A 160 -1.17 -0.81 5.01
C THR A 160 -1.63 -0.19 6.32
N GLU A 161 -1.14 -0.72 7.43
CA GLU A 161 -1.55 -0.33 8.77
C GLU A 161 -0.34 -0.33 9.73
N LEU A 162 0.84 0.07 9.21
CA LEU A 162 2.10 -0.07 9.95
C LEU A 162 2.04 0.65 11.29
N ASP A 163 2.12 -0.12 12.36
CA ASP A 163 2.39 0.36 13.70
C ASP A 163 3.31 -0.61 14.46
N VAL A 164 3.87 -0.11 15.56
CA VAL A 164 4.76 -0.87 16.43
C VAL A 164 4.24 -0.70 17.84
N SER A 165 4.00 -1.79 18.56
CA SER A 165 3.59 -1.73 19.96
C SER A 165 4.64 -1.04 20.82
N TRP A 166 4.19 -0.39 21.90
CA TRP A 166 5.06 0.37 22.77
C TRP A 166 6.17 -0.49 23.39
N SER A 167 7.40 0.03 23.32
CA SER A 167 8.58 -0.45 24.03
C SER A 167 9.62 0.69 24.08
N PRO A 168 10.65 0.61 24.93
CA PRO A 168 11.73 1.59 24.92
C PRO A 168 12.48 1.64 23.57
N GLN A 169 12.35 0.62 22.72
CA GLN A 169 12.93 0.54 21.38
C GLN A 169 11.94 0.83 20.25
N GLN A 170 10.69 1.24 20.54
CA GLN A 170 9.62 1.42 19.54
C GLN A 170 10.07 2.25 18.33
N ALA A 171 10.74 3.38 18.54
CA ALA A 171 11.23 4.23 17.46
C ALA A 171 12.33 3.56 16.62
N SER A 172 13.25 2.83 17.25
CA SER A 172 14.29 2.08 16.55
C SER A 172 13.72 0.93 15.73
N TYR A 173 12.70 0.23 16.24
CA TYR A 173 12.00 -0.81 15.51
C TYR A 173 11.22 -0.25 14.31
N LEU A 174 10.52 0.87 14.50
CA LEU A 174 9.85 1.57 13.40
C LEU A 174 10.83 1.94 12.29
N GLU A 175 12.00 2.49 12.63
CA GLU A 175 13.02 2.83 11.64
C GLU A 175 13.52 1.60 10.87
N GLN A 176 13.80 0.50 11.57
CA GLN A 176 14.25 -0.75 10.97
C GLN A 176 13.20 -1.30 9.98
N ILE A 177 11.93 -1.32 10.36
CA ILE A 177 10.83 -1.81 9.52
C ILE A 177 10.64 -0.91 8.28
N LEU A 178 10.61 0.41 8.49
CA LEU A 178 10.45 1.37 7.39
C LEU A 178 11.59 1.24 6.37
N ARG A 179 12.84 1.12 6.83
CA ARG A 179 14.00 0.93 5.94
C ARG A 179 13.93 -0.41 5.20
N GLU A 180 13.58 -1.49 5.86
CA GLU A 180 13.46 -2.81 5.25
C GLU A 180 12.37 -2.83 4.16
N ALA A 181 11.20 -2.27 4.46
CA ALA A 181 10.10 -2.17 3.51
C ALA A 181 10.46 -1.26 2.33
N HIS A 182 11.02 -0.07 2.58
CA HIS A 182 11.41 0.88 1.54
C HIS A 182 12.53 0.34 0.62
N ALA A 183 13.44 -0.48 1.15
CA ALA A 183 14.52 -1.06 0.35
C ALA A 183 14.05 -2.12 -0.66
N HIS A 184 12.85 -2.69 -0.48
CA HIS A 184 12.36 -3.78 -1.32
C HIS A 184 11.61 -3.26 -2.56
N PRO A 185 12.03 -3.60 -3.79
CA PRO A 185 11.51 -2.98 -5.03
C PRO A 185 10.04 -3.30 -5.37
N ALA A 186 9.48 -4.35 -4.77
CA ALA A 186 8.06 -4.71 -4.90
C ALA A 186 7.14 -3.99 -3.90
N VAL A 187 7.69 -3.26 -2.92
CA VAL A 187 6.89 -2.44 -1.99
C VAL A 187 6.60 -1.10 -2.67
N ASN A 188 5.33 -0.83 -2.91
CA ASN A 188 4.85 0.33 -3.64
C ASN A 188 4.19 1.39 -2.74
N GLY A 189 3.90 1.07 -1.49
CA GLY A 189 3.28 1.99 -0.55
C GLY A 189 3.44 1.56 0.90
N ILE A 190 3.53 2.55 1.78
CA ILE A 190 3.53 2.38 3.23
C ILE A 190 2.51 3.37 3.79
N VAL A 191 1.54 2.86 4.55
CA VAL A 191 0.58 3.65 5.32
C VAL A 191 0.82 3.34 6.80
N ILE A 192 1.00 4.39 7.61
CA ILE A 192 1.28 4.28 9.05
C ILE A 192 -0.04 4.41 9.83
N TRP A 193 -0.32 3.46 10.71
CA TRP A 193 -1.54 3.41 11.53
C TRP A 193 -1.40 4.16 12.86
N ALA A 194 -1.14 5.47 12.74
CA ALA A 194 -0.86 6.34 13.89
C ALA A 194 -1.87 7.48 14.04
N ALA A 195 -3.14 7.21 13.76
CA ALA A 195 -4.21 8.19 13.89
C ALA A 195 -4.30 8.73 15.33
N TRP A 196 -4.23 10.06 15.45
CA TRP A 196 -4.34 10.76 16.72
C TRP A 196 -5.80 10.97 17.12
N LYS A 197 -6.10 10.79 18.41
CA LYS A 197 -7.31 11.28 19.09
C LYS A 197 -6.92 11.85 20.46
N PRO A 198 -7.77 12.66 21.12
CA PRO A 198 -7.43 13.27 22.41
C PRO A 198 -7.00 12.27 23.50
N GLU A 199 -7.53 11.05 23.46
CA GLU A 199 -7.19 9.96 24.41
C GLU A 199 -5.87 9.23 24.07
N GLY A 200 -5.20 9.60 22.98
CA GLY A 200 -3.95 8.99 22.51
C GLY A 200 -4.11 8.35 21.12
N CYS A 201 -3.31 7.34 20.83
CA CYS A 201 -3.35 6.59 19.57
C CYS A 201 -3.56 5.11 19.86
N TYR A 202 -3.70 4.27 18.82
CA TYR A 202 -3.92 2.84 19.01
C TYR A 202 -2.70 2.14 19.62
N GLN A 203 -1.63 1.92 18.84
CA GLN A 203 -0.36 1.34 19.32
C GLN A 203 0.78 2.36 19.33
N MET A 204 0.72 3.32 18.40
CA MET A 204 1.82 4.22 18.09
C MET A 204 1.28 5.61 17.77
N CYS A 205 1.79 6.62 18.46
CA CYS A 205 1.56 8.02 18.10
C CYS A 205 2.79 8.57 17.37
N LEU A 206 2.60 9.51 16.44
CA LEU A 206 3.71 10.29 15.88
C LEU A 206 3.94 11.60 16.66
N THR A 207 2.89 12.15 17.26
CA THR A 207 2.92 13.41 18.00
C THR A 207 2.18 13.30 19.35
N ASP A 208 2.49 14.20 20.28
CA ASP A 208 1.73 14.40 21.51
C ASP A 208 0.45 15.23 21.28
N ASN A 209 -0.33 15.46 22.34
CA ASN A 209 -1.57 16.25 22.26
C ASN A 209 -1.37 17.75 21.92
N ASN A 210 -0.13 18.23 21.92
CA ASN A 210 0.23 19.57 21.47
C ASN A 210 0.85 19.56 20.05
N PHE A 211 0.72 18.43 19.33
CA PHE A 211 1.32 18.21 18.02
C PHE A 211 2.85 18.39 17.99
N ARG A 212 3.52 18.12 19.13
CA ARG A 212 4.99 18.01 19.17
C ARG A 212 5.39 16.59 18.82
N ASN A 213 6.43 16.42 18.01
CA ASN A 213 6.93 15.10 17.64
C ASN A 213 7.28 14.26 18.87
N LEU A 214 6.92 12.98 18.79
CA LEU A 214 7.46 11.91 19.61
C LEU A 214 8.64 11.26 18.87
N PRO A 215 9.46 10.41 19.54
CA PRO A 215 10.59 9.74 18.89
C PRO A 215 10.24 8.97 17.61
N THR A 216 9.02 8.42 17.52
CA THR A 216 8.44 7.77 16.34
C THR A 216 8.13 8.78 15.22
N GLY A 217 7.63 9.96 15.54
CA GLY A 217 7.48 11.08 14.60
C GLY A 217 8.84 11.56 14.07
N ASP A 218 9.84 11.69 14.94
CA ASP A 218 11.20 12.08 14.54
C ASP A 218 11.84 11.08 13.58
N VAL A 219 11.55 9.78 13.73
CA VAL A 219 11.96 8.74 12.78
C VAL A 219 11.33 8.96 11.41
N VAL A 220 10.02 9.16 11.34
CA VAL A 220 9.32 9.39 10.07
C VAL A 220 9.86 10.64 9.39
N ASP A 221 9.97 11.75 10.11
CA ASP A 221 10.51 13.00 9.58
C ASP A 221 11.95 12.87 9.10
N LYS A 222 12.80 12.13 9.83
CA LYS A 222 14.17 11.83 9.43
C LYS A 222 14.22 11.05 8.13
N LEU A 223 13.47 9.96 8.03
CA LEU A 223 13.46 9.10 6.83
C LEU A 223 12.85 9.82 5.63
N MET A 224 11.80 10.61 5.84
CA MET A 224 11.23 11.44 4.78
C MET A 224 12.24 12.47 4.25
N ARG A 225 13.09 13.05 5.11
CA ARG A 225 14.20 13.91 4.65
C ARG A 225 15.30 13.13 3.94
N GLU A 226 15.61 11.92 4.39
CA GLU A 226 16.64 11.08 3.79
C GLU A 226 16.24 10.55 2.40
N TRP A 227 14.97 10.18 2.23
CA TRP A 227 14.44 9.62 0.98
C TRP A 227 13.87 10.67 0.04
N LYS A 228 13.75 11.91 0.51
CA LYS A 228 13.47 13.05 -0.35
C LYS A 228 14.80 13.58 -0.87
N GLN A 229 15.08 13.30 -2.14
CA GLN A 229 16.14 14.02 -2.84
C GLN A 229 15.60 15.39 -3.23
N ASP A 230 16.22 16.45 -2.71
CA ASP A 230 16.10 17.77 -3.33
C ASP A 230 16.58 17.63 -4.77
N GLY A 231 15.75 18.02 -5.74
CA GLY A 231 15.96 17.73 -7.15
C GLY A 231 17.41 17.97 -7.61
N SER A 232 17.92 17.12 -8.48
CA SER A 232 19.29 17.24 -8.96
C SER A 232 19.46 18.44 -9.88
N ILE A 233 20.40 19.33 -9.56
CA ILE A 233 20.80 20.45 -10.42
C ILE A 233 22.16 20.13 -11.03
N GLY A 234 22.27 20.31 -12.35
CA GLY A 234 23.56 20.22 -13.02
C GLY A 234 23.52 20.85 -14.40
N THR A 235 24.69 20.86 -15.04
CA THR A 235 24.85 21.34 -16.42
C THR A 235 25.06 20.12 -17.32
N THR A 236 24.54 20.17 -18.54
CA THR A 236 24.84 19.16 -19.54
C THR A 236 26.32 19.17 -19.90
N ASP A 237 26.87 18.02 -20.27
CA ASP A 237 28.21 17.91 -20.84
C ASP A 237 28.28 18.49 -22.27
N THR A 238 29.44 18.31 -22.92
CA THR A 238 29.68 18.77 -24.29
C THR A 238 28.81 18.08 -25.35
N GLU A 239 28.20 16.94 -25.01
CA GLU A 239 27.27 16.21 -25.87
C GLU A 239 25.80 16.56 -25.56
N GLY A 240 25.54 17.42 -24.58
CA GLY A 240 24.20 17.81 -24.17
C GLY A 240 23.54 16.84 -23.17
N ILE A 241 24.33 15.98 -22.51
CA ILE A 241 23.83 14.93 -21.61
C ILE A 241 23.97 15.37 -20.15
N PHE A 242 22.93 15.13 -19.34
CA PHE A 242 22.98 15.23 -17.88
C PHE A 242 22.44 13.93 -17.27
N GLU A 243 23.27 13.25 -16.49
CA GLU A 243 22.90 12.00 -15.83
C GLU A 243 22.71 12.21 -14.32
N THR A 244 21.63 11.65 -13.78
CA THR A 244 21.36 11.69 -12.34
C THR A 244 20.55 10.48 -11.89
N SER A 245 20.63 10.17 -10.61
CA SER A 245 19.82 9.14 -9.94
C SER A 245 18.76 9.85 -9.11
N LEU A 246 17.50 9.42 -9.24
CA LEU A 246 16.35 9.94 -8.51
C LEU A 246 15.62 8.79 -7.81
N PHE A 247 15.00 9.07 -6.66
CA PHE A 247 14.05 8.14 -6.03
C PHE A 247 12.78 7.98 -6.88
N HIS A 248 11.94 6.98 -6.56
CA HIS A 248 10.63 6.88 -7.19
C HIS A 248 9.77 8.09 -6.81
N GLY A 249 9.13 8.70 -7.80
CA GLY A 249 8.33 9.89 -7.57
C GLY A 249 7.96 10.64 -8.84
N ASP A 250 7.18 11.69 -8.65
CA ASP A 250 6.85 12.65 -9.69
C ASP A 250 7.75 13.87 -9.53
N TYR A 251 8.41 14.26 -10.61
CA TYR A 251 9.40 15.33 -10.67
C TYR A 251 9.00 16.36 -11.74
N GLU A 252 9.41 17.61 -11.53
CA GLU A 252 9.35 18.66 -12.54
C GLU A 252 10.79 19.00 -12.96
N LEU A 253 11.14 18.71 -14.21
CA LEU A 253 12.43 19.02 -14.79
C LEU A 253 12.38 20.44 -15.38
N THR A 254 13.23 21.34 -14.89
CA THR A 254 13.41 22.68 -15.48
C THR A 254 14.75 22.75 -16.21
N ILE A 255 14.72 23.19 -17.47
CA ILE A 255 15.90 23.32 -18.32
C ILE A 255 16.10 24.79 -18.66
N THR A 256 17.29 25.32 -18.42
CA THR A 256 17.67 26.71 -18.67
C THR A 256 18.92 26.80 -19.52
N HIS A 257 18.96 27.72 -20.49
CA HIS A 257 20.15 27.98 -21.31
C HIS A 257 20.86 29.26 -20.84
N SER A 258 22.10 29.15 -20.38
CA SER A 258 22.86 30.25 -19.74
C SER A 258 23.15 31.44 -20.66
N GLY A 259 23.07 31.26 -21.99
CA GLY A 259 23.32 32.31 -22.98
C GLY A 259 22.08 33.00 -23.55
N VAL A 260 20.86 32.58 -23.19
CA VAL A 260 19.61 33.14 -23.76
C VAL A 260 18.72 33.61 -22.62
N THR A 261 18.38 34.90 -22.61
CA THR A 261 17.48 35.46 -21.60
C THR A 261 16.07 34.90 -21.79
N ASN A 262 15.41 34.50 -20.70
CA ASN A 262 14.06 33.93 -20.66
C ASN A 262 13.85 32.58 -21.37
N SER A 263 14.89 31.81 -21.68
CA SER A 263 14.72 30.43 -22.16
C SER A 263 14.70 29.46 -20.98
N SER A 264 13.50 29.20 -20.43
CA SER A 264 13.26 28.05 -19.54
C SER A 264 12.13 27.18 -20.08
N SER A 265 12.29 25.86 -19.94
CA SER A 265 11.25 24.88 -20.25
C SER A 265 11.08 23.94 -19.05
N ALA A 266 9.84 23.69 -18.66
CA ALA A 266 9.49 22.73 -17.62
C ALA A 266 8.83 21.49 -18.23
N GLN A 267 9.20 20.30 -17.76
CA GLN A 267 8.57 19.03 -18.16
C GLN A 267 8.34 18.14 -16.94
N SER A 268 7.19 17.47 -16.89
CA SER A 268 6.91 16.49 -15.83
C SER A 268 7.58 15.15 -16.15
N LEU A 269 8.23 14.57 -15.14
CA LEU A 269 8.93 13.29 -15.22
C LEU A 269 8.42 12.39 -14.09
N LYS A 270 8.02 11.16 -14.42
CA LYS A 270 7.66 10.15 -13.42
C LYS A 270 8.70 9.04 -13.39
N VAL A 271 9.36 8.90 -12.24
CA VAL A 271 10.36 7.86 -11.98
C VAL A 271 9.67 6.72 -11.23
N ALA A 272 9.60 5.53 -11.83
CA ALA A 272 8.89 4.36 -11.29
C ALA A 272 9.74 3.07 -11.32
N SER A 273 9.37 2.08 -10.50
CA SER A 273 10.03 0.77 -10.42
C SER A 273 9.86 -0.03 -11.73
N ARG A 274 10.97 -0.64 -12.16
CA ARG A 274 11.35 -1.05 -13.53
C ARG A 274 10.37 -1.92 -14.33
N ASP A 275 10.21 -1.51 -15.60
CA ASP A 275 10.63 -2.29 -16.78
C ASP A 275 11.30 -1.33 -17.79
N LYS A 276 12.62 -1.43 -17.99
CA LYS A 276 13.42 -0.75 -19.04
C LYS A 276 13.09 0.72 -19.40
N SER A 277 13.47 1.70 -18.58
CA SER A 277 13.65 3.05 -19.14
C SER A 277 14.91 3.73 -18.63
N GLN A 278 15.95 3.75 -19.47
CA GLN A 278 16.61 5.03 -19.71
C GLN A 278 15.51 5.94 -20.25
N GLN A 279 14.99 6.83 -19.42
CA GLN A 279 14.04 7.84 -19.88
C GLN A 279 14.87 8.98 -20.47
N THR A 280 15.20 8.85 -21.75
CA THR A 280 15.89 9.92 -22.49
C THR A 280 14.86 10.97 -22.90
N LEU A 281 14.97 12.15 -22.31
CA LEU A 281 14.18 13.31 -22.71
C LEU A 281 14.93 14.08 -23.80
N HIS A 282 14.38 14.08 -25.01
CA HIS A 282 14.91 14.91 -26.09
C HIS A 282 14.35 16.33 -25.96
N VAL A 283 15.20 17.28 -25.57
CA VAL A 283 14.83 18.68 -25.42
C VAL A 283 15.47 19.49 -26.53
N LYS A 284 14.65 20.06 -27.41
CA LYS A 284 15.11 20.95 -28.47
C LYS A 284 15.00 22.39 -28.01
N VAL A 285 16.14 22.98 -27.64
CA VAL A 285 16.22 24.42 -27.36
C VAL A 285 16.29 25.15 -28.70
N SER A 286 15.29 25.98 -29.00
CA SER A 286 15.27 26.80 -30.21
C SER A 286 15.72 28.20 -29.84
N SER A 287 16.77 28.69 -30.52
CA SER A 287 17.24 30.08 -30.45
C SER A 287 16.45 30.98 -31.40
#